data_AF-A0A8J6DQQ1-F1
#
_entry.id   AF-A0A8J6DQQ1-F1
#
_cell.length_a   1.000
_cell.length_b   1.000
_cell.length_c   1.000
_cell.angle_alpha   90.00
_cell.angle_beta   90.00
_cell.angle_gamma   90.00
#
_symmetry.space_group_name_H-M   'P 1'
#
loop_
_entity.id
_entity.type
_entity.pdbx_description
1 polymer ?
#
loop_
_entity_poly.entity_id
_entity_poly.type
_entity_poly.pdbx_seq_one_letter_code
_entity_poly.pdbx_strand_id
1 'polypeptide(L)'
;CVIVYAPEVIAPSPERGESVRLRPAGAQEVGLEAVAPATMAVFHDEVEIEDFQYDEDAEAYFYPCPCGDNFCITKEDLENGEDVATCPSCSLIIKVIYDKVRSRIS
;
A
#
# COMPACT_ATOMS: atom_id res chain seq x y z
N CYS A 1 27.26 -33.30 -8.31
CA CYS A 1 27.31 -32.00 -7.61
C CYS A 1 26.72 -30.99 -8.58
N VAL A 2 25.48 -30.57 -8.32
CA VAL A 2 24.65 -29.81 -9.26
C VAL A 2 25.09 -28.36 -9.18
N ILE A 3 25.63 -27.81 -10.28
CA ILE A 3 25.87 -26.38 -10.40
C ILE A 3 24.50 -25.74 -10.67
N VAL A 4 23.90 -25.16 -9.63
CA VAL A 4 22.77 -24.24 -9.73
C VAL A 4 23.35 -22.85 -9.82
N TYR A 5 23.34 -22.21 -10.99
CA TYR A 5 23.41 -20.75 -11.11
C TYR A 5 22.77 -20.28 -12.43
N ALA A 6 21.94 -19.24 -12.29
CA ALA A 6 21.27 -18.39 -13.27
C ALA A 6 19.89 -18.85 -13.78
N PRO A 7 18.87 -18.01 -13.53
CA PRO A 7 18.18 -17.39 -14.66
C PRO A 7 18.42 -15.87 -14.73
N GLU A 8 18.68 -15.43 -15.95
CA GLU A 8 19.07 -14.09 -16.37
C GLU A 8 17.96 -13.05 -16.12
N VAL A 9 18.31 -12.01 -15.37
CA VAL A 9 17.50 -10.80 -15.20
C VAL A 9 17.56 -9.96 -16.48
N ILE A 10 16.55 -10.11 -17.34
CA ILE A 10 16.38 -9.26 -18.53
C ILE A 10 15.48 -8.09 -18.12
N ALA A 11 16.08 -6.95 -17.82
CA ALA A 11 15.39 -5.68 -17.69
C ALA A 11 15.60 -4.84 -18.97
N PRO A 12 14.57 -4.58 -19.79
CA PRO A 12 14.63 -3.55 -20.82
C PRO A 12 14.30 -2.19 -20.19
N SER A 13 15.28 -1.29 -20.08
CA SER A 13 15.04 0.09 -19.67
C SER A 13 14.89 0.99 -20.90
N PRO A 14 13.78 1.73 -21.06
CA PRO A 14 13.57 2.64 -22.20
C PRO A 14 14.21 4.01 -21.95
N GLU A 15 15.16 4.39 -22.79
CA GLU A 15 15.69 5.76 -22.88
C GLU A 15 14.75 6.65 -23.73
N ARG A 16 14.01 7.55 -23.07
CA ARG A 16 13.24 8.60 -23.75
C ARG A 16 13.24 9.93 -22.99
N GLY A 17 13.85 10.94 -23.61
CA GLY A 17 13.24 12.25 -23.78
C GLY A 17 13.64 13.35 -22.79
N GLU A 18 14.66 14.13 -23.17
CA GLU A 18 14.91 15.45 -22.59
C GLU A 18 13.77 16.41 -22.96
N SER A 19 13.02 16.87 -21.95
CA SER A 19 11.95 17.85 -22.12
C SER A 19 12.45 19.25 -21.79
N VAL A 20 12.37 20.13 -22.79
CA VAL A 20 12.82 21.52 -22.75
C VAL A 20 11.89 22.38 -21.87
N ARG A 21 12.48 23.24 -21.05
CA ARG A 21 11.79 24.19 -20.18
C ARG A 21 11.12 25.30 -20.98
N LEU A 22 9.85 25.59 -20.68
CA LEU A 22 9.25 26.92 -20.86
C LEU A 22 8.26 27.23 -19.71
N ARG A 23 8.38 28.43 -19.12
CA ARG A 23 7.46 29.13 -18.18
C ARG A 23 7.17 30.51 -18.80
N PRO A 24 6.27 31.36 -18.26
CA PRO A 24 4.93 31.14 -17.65
C PRO A 24 3.89 32.18 -18.17
N ALA A 25 2.60 32.04 -17.82
CA ALA A 25 1.68 33.19 -17.60
C ALA A 25 0.32 32.76 -17.02
N GLY A 26 -0.10 33.38 -15.91
CA GLY A 26 -1.48 33.87 -15.77
C GLY A 26 -2.52 33.07 -14.95
N ALA A 27 -2.75 33.58 -13.73
CA ALA A 27 -4.06 33.94 -13.15
C ALA A 27 -4.95 32.92 -12.41
N GLN A 28 -5.29 33.36 -11.18
CA GLN A 28 -6.61 33.37 -10.52
C GLN A 28 -6.96 32.27 -9.49
N GLU A 29 -6.48 32.53 -8.27
CA GLU A 29 -7.18 32.52 -6.97
C GLU A 29 -8.71 32.34 -6.95
N VAL A 30 -9.18 31.24 -6.32
CA VAL A 30 -10.27 31.05 -5.32
C VAL A 30 -10.12 29.58 -4.85
N GLY A 31 -10.18 29.14 -3.59
CA GLY A 31 -10.90 29.54 -2.40
C GLY A 31 -11.54 28.26 -1.84
N LEU A 32 -11.40 28.01 -0.52
CA LEU A 32 -12.02 26.94 0.30
C LEU A 32 -11.33 25.54 0.17
N GLU A 33 -10.94 24.80 1.20
CA GLU A 33 -11.16 24.83 2.65
C GLU A 33 -10.08 23.97 3.36
N ALA A 34 -9.94 24.18 4.67
CA ALA A 34 -9.10 23.47 5.66
C ALA A 34 -8.97 21.94 5.44
N VAL A 35 -7.88 21.26 5.79
CA VAL A 35 -7.34 21.11 7.16
C VAL A 35 -5.86 20.74 7.10
N ALA A 36 -5.01 21.44 7.84
CA ALA A 36 -3.76 20.86 8.32
C ALA A 36 -3.98 20.37 9.75
N PRO A 37 -3.88 19.07 10.04
CA PRO A 37 -3.52 18.64 11.38
C PRO A 37 -2.15 17.97 11.40
N ALA A 38 -1.58 18.06 12.59
CA ALA A 38 -0.25 17.69 13.01
C ALA A 38 0.24 16.32 12.53
N THR A 39 1.56 16.12 12.65
CA THR A 39 2.21 14.83 12.81
C THR A 39 1.51 13.98 13.89
N MET A 40 0.44 13.31 13.51
CA MET A 40 -0.10 12.12 14.12
C MET A 40 -0.08 11.09 13.00
N ALA A 41 0.38 9.87 13.29
CA ALA A 41 0.13 8.76 12.38
C ALA A 41 -1.39 8.60 12.30
N VAL A 42 -1.99 9.19 11.26
CA VAL A 42 -3.41 9.13 10.98
C VAL A 42 -3.60 7.86 10.16
N PHE A 43 -4.28 6.88 10.74
CA PHE A 43 -4.80 5.78 9.95
C PHE A 43 -5.76 6.35 8.92
N HIS A 44 -5.58 5.97 7.67
CA HIS A 44 -6.36 6.56 6.58
C HIS A 44 -7.80 6.04 6.59
N ASP A 45 -7.97 4.73 6.78
CA ASP A 45 -9.27 4.06 6.84
C ASP A 45 -9.18 2.77 7.68
N GLU A 46 -10.35 2.27 8.10
CA GLU A 46 -10.53 0.97 8.74
C GLU A 46 -11.29 0.05 7.78
N VAL A 47 -10.69 -1.08 7.41
CA VAL A 47 -11.23 -2.00 6.39
C VAL A 47 -11.32 -3.40 6.96
N GLU A 48 -12.41 -4.10 6.69
CA GLU A 48 -12.60 -5.49 7.11
C GLU A 48 -11.71 -6.44 6.31
N ILE A 49 -11.11 -7.43 6.97
CA ILE A 49 -10.24 -8.43 6.31
C ILE A 49 -10.96 -9.19 5.19
N GLU A 50 -12.29 -9.24 5.21
CA GLU A 50 -13.13 -9.88 4.17
C GLU A 50 -13.08 -9.12 2.82
N ASP A 51 -12.74 -7.83 2.82
CA ASP A 51 -12.59 -7.01 1.60
C ASP A 51 -11.17 -7.12 1.00
N PHE A 52 -10.23 -7.74 1.73
CA PHE A 52 -8.87 -7.97 1.25
C PHE A 52 -8.82 -9.20 0.35
N GLN A 53 -7.95 -9.13 -0.65
CA GLN A 53 -7.60 -10.28 -1.48
C GLN A 53 -6.49 -11.09 -0.81
N TYR A 54 -6.81 -12.31 -0.41
CA TYR A 54 -5.82 -13.24 0.13
C TYR A 54 -5.04 -13.93 -0.99
N ASP A 55 -3.71 -13.92 -0.87
CA ASP A 55 -2.79 -14.63 -1.75
C ASP A 55 -2.18 -15.81 -0.97
N GLU A 56 -2.39 -17.03 -1.49
CA GLU A 56 -1.92 -18.26 -0.85
C GLU A 56 -0.42 -18.50 -1.04
N ASP A 57 0.18 -17.99 -2.11
CA ASP A 57 1.60 -18.12 -2.39
C ASP A 57 2.44 -17.19 -1.50
N ALA A 58 1.93 -15.98 -1.24
CA ALA A 58 2.57 -14.98 -0.38
C ALA A 58 2.12 -15.03 1.09
N GLU A 59 1.08 -15.81 1.41
CA GLU A 59 0.43 -15.86 2.73
C GLU A 59 0.08 -14.46 3.26
N ALA A 60 -0.38 -13.59 2.37
CA ALA A 60 -0.58 -12.17 2.62
C ALA A 60 -1.91 -11.66 2.05
N TYR A 61 -2.42 -10.60 2.65
CA TYR A 61 -3.66 -9.94 2.29
C TYR A 61 -3.36 -8.61 1.59
N PHE A 62 -4.01 -8.40 0.44
CA PHE A 62 -3.81 -7.25 -0.42
C PHE A 62 -5.07 -6.40 -0.57
N TYR A 63 -4.93 -5.07 -0.52
CA TYR A 63 -6.03 -4.13 -0.70
C TYR A 63 -5.68 -3.00 -1.67
N PRO A 64 -6.52 -2.64 -2.66
CA PRO A 64 -6.20 -1.58 -3.61
C PRO A 64 -6.05 -0.22 -2.92
N CYS A 65 -4.88 0.41 -3.04
CA CYS A 65 -4.59 1.73 -2.51
C CYS A 65 -4.90 2.80 -3.55
N PRO A 66 -5.50 3.95 -3.17
CA PRO A 66 -5.76 5.07 -4.10
C PRO A 66 -4.51 5.67 -4.75
N CYS A 67 -3.30 5.32 -4.30
CA CYS A 67 -2.06 5.73 -4.96
C CYS A 67 -1.75 4.95 -6.25
N GLY A 68 -2.41 3.80 -6.47
CA GLY A 68 -2.16 2.91 -7.62
C GLY A 68 -1.39 1.63 -7.29
N ASP A 69 -1.05 1.39 -6.03
CA ASP A 69 -0.46 0.13 -5.53
C ASP A 69 -1.44 -0.58 -4.59
N ASN A 70 -0.99 -1.63 -3.91
CA ASN A 70 -1.79 -2.35 -2.93
C ASN A 70 -1.18 -2.23 -1.52
N PHE A 71 -2.03 -2.06 -0.51
CA PHE A 71 -1.64 -2.34 0.86
C PHE A 71 -1.35 -3.83 1.00
N CYS A 72 -0.35 -4.18 1.80
CA CYS A 72 -0.04 -5.55 2.14
C CYS A 72 0.05 -5.74 3.66
N ILE A 73 -0.40 -6.90 4.12
CA ILE A 73 -0.22 -7.39 5.49
C ILE A 73 -0.12 -8.91 5.46
N THR A 74 0.82 -9.50 6.21
CA THR A 74 0.94 -10.96 6.24
C THR A 74 -0.11 -11.58 7.15
N LYS A 75 -0.47 -12.83 6.88
CA LYS A 75 -1.32 -13.59 7.78
C LYS A 75 -0.66 -13.80 9.14
N GLU A 76 0.65 -14.03 9.15
CA GLU A 76 1.43 -14.18 10.39
C GLU A 76 1.30 -12.93 11.27
N ASP A 77 1.39 -11.73 10.69
CA ASP A 77 1.19 -10.45 11.38
C ASP A 77 -0.19 -10.38 12.05
N LEU A 78 -1.26 -10.69 11.31
CA LEU A 78 -2.64 -10.73 11.84
C LEU A 78 -2.80 -11.75 12.97
N GLU A 79 -2.18 -12.93 12.85
CA GLU A 79 -2.18 -13.95 13.90
C GLU A 79 -1.48 -13.44 15.16
N ASN A 80 -0.33 -12.78 15.01
CA ASN A 80 0.41 -12.13 16.10
C ASN A 80 -0.35 -10.96 16.75
N GLY A 81 -1.32 -10.36 16.07
CA GLY A 81 -2.07 -9.21 16.59
C GLY A 81 -1.75 -7.88 15.93
N GLU A 82 -0.96 -7.89 14.88
CA GLU A 82 -0.68 -6.72 14.05
C GLU A 82 -1.84 -6.52 13.06
N ASP A 83 -2.53 -5.40 13.16
CA ASP A 83 -3.69 -5.05 12.33
C ASP A 83 -3.44 -3.86 11.40
N VAL A 84 -2.18 -3.62 11.05
CA VAL A 84 -1.77 -2.44 10.28
C VAL A 84 -1.28 -2.88 8.91
N ALA A 85 -2.09 -2.67 7.88
CA ALA A 85 -1.67 -2.90 6.50
C ALA A 85 -0.96 -1.64 5.96
N THR A 86 0.22 -1.84 5.37
CA THR A 86 1.08 -0.76 4.91
C THR A 86 1.22 -0.80 3.39
N CYS A 87 1.22 0.35 2.74
CA CYS A 87 1.47 0.43 1.30
C CYS A 87 2.92 0.83 1.01
N PRO A 88 3.66 0.07 0.17
CA PRO A 88 5.07 0.34 -0.11
C PRO A 88 5.32 1.64 -0.87
N SER A 89 4.34 2.14 -1.63
CA SER A 89 4.53 3.29 -2.52
C SER A 89 4.18 4.64 -1.90
N CYS A 90 3.25 4.66 -0.96
CA CYS A 90 2.72 5.91 -0.42
C CYS A 90 2.91 6.04 1.09
N SER A 91 3.45 5.00 1.76
CA SER A 91 3.63 4.96 3.21
C SER A 91 2.33 5.14 4.00
N LEU A 92 1.18 5.09 3.32
CA LEU A 92 -0.12 5.06 3.96
C LEU A 92 -0.25 3.76 4.76
N ILE A 93 -0.99 3.86 5.85
CA ILE A 93 -1.39 2.75 6.70
C ILE A 93 -2.91 2.74 6.87
N ILE A 94 -3.50 1.56 6.82
CA ILE A 94 -4.92 1.32 7.11
C ILE A 94 -5.04 0.28 8.22
N LYS A 95 -6.13 0.35 8.97
CA LYS A 95 -6.41 -0.59 10.04
C LYS A 95 -7.27 -1.74 9.54
N VAL A 96 -6.87 -2.96 9.86
CA VAL A 96 -7.52 -4.18 9.40
C VAL A 96 -8.41 -4.74 10.51
N ILE A 97 -9.72 -4.76 10.27
CA ILE A 97 -10.69 -5.29 11.23
C ILE A 97 -10.87 -6.79 10.96
N TYR A 98 -10.55 -7.63 11.95
CA TYR A 98 -10.66 -9.08 11.88
C TYR A 98 -11.18 -9.65 13.20
N ASP A 99 -12.06 -10.64 13.12
CA ASP A 99 -12.63 -11.30 14.30
C ASP A 99 -11.75 -12.49 14.73
N LYS A 100 -11.01 -12.31 15.83
CA LYS A 100 -10.23 -13.41 16.47
C LYS A 100 -11.10 -14.36 17.31
N VAL A 101 -12.38 -14.06 17.51
CA VAL A 101 -13.20 -14.59 18.62
C VAL A 101 -14.25 -15.62 18.22
N ARG A 102 -14.39 -15.98 16.93
CA ARG A 102 -15.23 -17.13 16.54
C ARG A 102 -14.84 -18.47 17.18
N SER A 103 -13.70 -18.58 17.87
CA SER A 103 -13.27 -19.80 18.58
C SER A 103 -13.53 -19.79 20.09
N ARG A 104 -14.18 -18.75 20.65
CA ARG A 104 -14.34 -18.59 22.11
C ARG A 104 -15.77 -18.54 22.63
N ILE A 105 -16.78 -18.76 21.80
CA ILE A 105 -18.14 -18.91 22.30
C ILE A 105 -18.29 -20.31 22.93
N SER A 106 -18.59 -20.24 24.22
CA SER A 106 -18.75 -21.25 25.26
C SER A 106 -19.75 -22.37 24.97
#